data_AF-A0A356W4S7-F1
#
_entry.id   AF-A0A356W4S7-F1
#
_cell.length_a   1.000
_cell.length_b   1.000
_cell.length_c   1.000
_cell.angle_alpha   90.00
_cell.angle_beta   90.00
_cell.angle_gamma   90.00
#
_symmetry.space_group_name_H-M   'P 1'
#
loop_
_entity.id
_entity.type
_entity.pdbx_description
1 polymer ?
#
loop_
_entity_poly.entity_id
_entity_poly.type
_entity_poly.pdbx_seq_one_letter_code
_entity_poly.pdbx_strand_id
1 'polypeptide(L)'
;MKTGRFGTFFNRFTRDVHGNLTMLTAFILTSLMVLVGLAVDLEFIFRQKARVQYAMDSAVLAGALSRQAGATNAEVVSDIRQYVSPLIDSAGGGMSCTTVSVTFSDDSEDILGRMRCTQPTFLSNLIGNDDMSFTVSSTSTFSVGRIDVSFVFDVSGSMNSNNRLSSLKTAAITAFDELLPDDQVRDGTVRLGIVTYNNAVNAGAYFDKVTRGVTIPADATNSGAISNYNSYNSARMYDQATGKRFMYYQDGTCTESDPDECDQHGDYDWDVARWFWEDSTARDTCVY
;
A
#
# COMPACT_ATOMS: atom_id res chain seq x y z
N MET A 1 -89.28 56.30 10.66
CA MET A 1 -87.87 56.70 10.91
C MET A 1 -87.25 55.71 11.89
N LYS A 2 -86.43 54.75 11.42
CA LYS A 2 -85.75 53.74 12.27
C LYS A 2 -84.25 53.78 11.99
N THR A 3 -83.53 54.67 12.68
CA THR A 3 -82.07 54.77 12.69
C THR A 3 -81.56 54.20 14.01
N GLY A 4 -81.28 52.89 14.05
CA GLY A 4 -80.82 52.26 15.29
C GLY A 4 -80.08 50.93 15.14
N ARG A 5 -79.71 50.52 13.92
CA ARG A 5 -79.19 49.17 13.66
C ARG A 5 -77.75 49.11 13.14
N PHE A 6 -77.15 50.27 12.84
CA PHE A 6 -75.77 50.35 12.34
C PHE A 6 -74.71 50.50 13.45
N GLY A 7 -75.02 51.20 14.55
CA GLY A 7 -74.06 51.42 15.64
C GLY A 7 -73.68 50.15 16.42
N THR A 8 -74.59 49.18 16.52
CA THR A 8 -74.36 47.91 17.20
C THR A 8 -73.52 46.92 16.40
N PHE A 9 -73.47 47.04 15.07
CA PHE A 9 -72.67 46.16 14.22
C PHE A 9 -71.19 46.55 14.26
N PHE A 10 -70.91 47.85 14.15
CA PHE A 10 -69.54 48.39 14.24
C PHE A 10 -68.92 48.18 15.62
N ASN A 11 -69.69 48.35 16.71
CA ASN A 11 -69.18 48.13 18.06
C ASN A 11 -68.94 46.65 18.40
N ARG A 12 -69.52 45.73 17.61
CA ARG A 12 -69.32 44.28 17.71
C ARG A 12 -68.12 43.83 16.88
N PHE A 13 -67.84 44.50 15.76
CA PHE A 13 -66.65 44.29 14.92
C PHE A 13 -65.38 44.84 15.59
N THR A 14 -65.46 45.97 16.30
CA THR A 14 -64.31 46.54 17.04
C THR A 14 -63.97 45.78 18.33
N ARG A 15 -64.90 44.98 18.86
CA ARG A 15 -64.68 44.08 20.01
C ARG A 15 -64.34 42.65 19.62
N ASP A 16 -64.25 42.34 18.33
CA ASP A 16 -64.05 40.98 17.87
C ASP A 16 -62.57 40.58 17.88
N VAL A 17 -62.15 39.98 19.00
CA VAL A 17 -60.77 39.54 19.25
C VAL A 17 -60.39 38.32 18.39
N HIS A 18 -61.35 37.67 17.71
CA HIS A 18 -61.13 36.50 16.86
C HIS A 18 -60.33 36.81 15.58
N GLY A 19 -60.28 38.07 15.14
CA GLY A 19 -59.46 38.50 14.00
C GLY A 19 -57.95 38.40 14.26
N ASN A 20 -57.53 38.57 15.51
CA ASN A 20 -56.12 38.46 15.89
C ASN A 20 -55.64 37.00 15.86
N LEU A 21 -56.51 36.07 16.25
CA LEU A 21 -56.23 34.64 16.17
C LEU A 21 -56.09 34.17 14.71
N THR A 22 -56.92 34.68 13.80
CA THR A 22 -56.83 34.34 12.36
C THR A 22 -55.55 34.89 11.73
N MET A 23 -55.14 36.13 12.06
CA MET A 23 -53.87 36.70 11.59
C MET A 23 -52.66 35.91 12.10
N LEU A 24 -52.61 35.58 13.39
CA LEU A 24 -51.53 34.77 13.99
C LEU A 24 -51.48 33.37 13.37
N THR A 25 -52.65 32.74 13.19
CA THR A 25 -52.75 31.40 12.60
C THR A 25 -52.28 31.41 11.14
N ALA A 26 -52.68 32.42 10.35
CA ALA A 26 -52.21 32.58 8.98
C ALA A 26 -50.68 32.71 8.91
N PHE A 27 -50.09 33.53 9.78
CA PHE A 27 -48.64 33.70 9.84
C PHE A 27 -47.90 32.41 10.20
N ILE A 28 -48.39 31.66 11.20
CA ILE A 28 -47.81 30.37 11.60
C ILE A 28 -47.94 29.35 10.47
N LEU A 29 -49.11 29.25 9.82
CA LEU A 29 -49.32 28.31 8.70
C LEU A 29 -48.40 28.63 7.51
N THR A 30 -48.25 29.89 7.15
CA THR A 30 -47.32 30.31 6.09
C THR A 30 -45.88 29.95 6.46
N SER A 31 -45.47 30.21 7.70
CA SER A 31 -44.12 29.87 8.18
C SER A 31 -43.86 28.35 8.14
N LEU A 32 -44.85 27.55 8.57
CA LEU A 32 -44.77 26.09 8.49
C LEU A 32 -44.71 25.59 7.05
N MET A 33 -45.48 26.17 6.13
CA MET A 33 -45.42 25.82 4.71
C MET A 33 -44.05 26.11 4.10
N VAL A 34 -43.43 27.24 4.46
CA VAL A 34 -42.06 27.56 4.01
C VAL A 34 -41.06 26.53 4.53
N LEU A 35 -41.14 26.16 5.81
CA LEU A 35 -40.25 25.16 6.41
C LEU A 35 -40.42 23.78 5.76
N VAL A 36 -41.66 23.35 5.51
CA VAL A 36 -41.95 22.09 4.81
C VAL A 36 -41.45 22.15 3.36
N GLY A 37 -41.65 23.28 2.68
CA GLY A 37 -41.16 23.51 1.32
C GLY A 37 -39.65 23.33 1.20
N LEU A 38 -38.92 23.99 2.09
CA LEU A 38 -37.47 23.88 2.17
C LEU A 38 -37.01 22.45 2.49
N ALA A 39 -37.71 21.75 3.40
CA ALA A 39 -37.39 20.37 3.74
C ALA A 39 -37.55 19.41 2.54
N VAL A 40 -38.63 19.56 1.75
CA VAL A 40 -38.87 18.75 0.55
C VAL A 40 -37.81 19.01 -0.52
N ASP A 41 -37.46 20.28 -0.76
CA ASP A 41 -36.42 20.62 -1.73
C ASP A 41 -35.05 20.08 -1.31
N LEU A 42 -34.69 20.19 -0.03
CA LEU A 42 -33.44 19.64 0.50
C LEU A 42 -33.40 18.12 0.36
N GLU A 43 -34.49 17.41 0.67
CA GLU A 43 -34.55 15.96 0.49
C GLU A 43 -34.34 15.58 -0.98
N PHE A 44 -34.99 16.30 -1.89
CA PHE A 44 -34.82 16.08 -3.32
C PHE A 44 -33.37 16.31 -3.77
N ILE A 45 -32.74 17.40 -3.33
CA ILE A 45 -31.33 17.70 -3.62
C ILE A 45 -30.40 16.62 -3.07
N PHE A 46 -30.63 16.13 -1.85
CA PHE A 46 -29.80 15.06 -1.29
C PHE A 46 -29.95 13.75 -2.07
N ARG A 47 -31.15 13.40 -2.52
CA ARG A 47 -31.38 12.25 -3.40
C ARG A 47 -30.63 12.41 -4.73
N GLN A 48 -30.69 13.60 -5.34
CA GLN A 48 -29.96 13.88 -6.58
C GLN A 48 -28.45 13.84 -6.37
N LYS A 49 -27.94 14.48 -5.32
CA LYS A 49 -26.52 14.45 -4.95
C LYS A 49 -26.03 13.02 -4.76
N ALA A 50 -26.76 12.19 -4.03
CA ALA A 50 -26.40 10.80 -3.81
C ALA A 50 -26.32 10.04 -5.15
N ARG A 51 -27.33 10.21 -6.02
CA ARG A 51 -27.35 9.57 -7.35
C ARG A 51 -26.17 9.97 -8.23
N VAL A 52 -25.85 11.27 -8.29
CA VAL A 52 -24.68 11.77 -9.06
C VAL A 52 -23.38 11.27 -8.43
N GLN A 53 -23.30 11.19 -7.10
CA GLN A 53 -22.13 10.63 -6.41
C GLN A 53 -21.91 9.17 -6.80
N TYR A 54 -22.95 8.33 -6.79
CA TYR A 54 -22.84 6.92 -7.23
C TYR A 54 -22.40 6.79 -8.69
N ALA A 55 -22.91 7.66 -9.57
CA ALA A 55 -22.49 7.71 -10.96
C ALA A 55 -21.01 8.10 -11.09
N MET A 56 -20.57 9.08 -10.30
CA MET A 56 -19.19 9.54 -10.30
C MET A 56 -18.23 8.48 -9.75
N ASP A 57 -18.60 7.80 -8.67
CA ASP A 57 -17.81 6.72 -8.08
C ASP A 57 -17.61 5.56 -9.07
N SER A 58 -18.69 5.17 -9.76
CA SER A 58 -18.64 4.11 -10.77
C SER A 58 -17.77 4.52 -11.97
N ALA A 59 -17.87 5.78 -12.41
CA ALA A 59 -17.10 6.29 -13.55
C ALA A 59 -15.61 6.41 -13.24
N VAL A 60 -15.25 6.96 -12.07
CA VAL A 60 -13.85 7.11 -11.65
C VAL A 60 -13.21 5.73 -11.44
N LEU A 61 -13.96 4.77 -10.88
CA LEU A 61 -13.51 3.38 -10.77
C LEU A 61 -13.29 2.73 -12.15
N ALA A 62 -14.22 2.92 -13.09
CA ALA A 62 -14.04 2.42 -14.47
C ALA A 62 -12.82 3.07 -15.15
N GLY A 63 -12.60 4.36 -14.92
CA GLY A 63 -11.41 5.08 -15.37
C GLY A 63 -10.12 4.52 -14.78
N ALA A 64 -10.12 4.14 -13.50
CA ALA A 64 -8.98 3.48 -12.86
C ALA A 64 -8.68 2.11 -13.46
N LEU A 65 -9.71 1.31 -13.77
CA LEU A 65 -9.54 0.03 -14.46
C LEU A 65 -8.99 0.21 -15.89
N SER A 66 -9.49 1.21 -16.63
CA SER A 66 -8.98 1.56 -17.96
C SER A 66 -7.50 1.99 -17.89
N ARG A 67 -7.14 2.79 -16.88
CA ARG A 67 -5.75 3.20 -16.64
C ARG A 67 -4.84 2.01 -16.32
N GLN A 68 -5.32 1.08 -15.50
CA GLN A 68 -4.61 -0.17 -15.17
C GLN A 68 -4.42 -1.06 -16.41
N ALA A 69 -5.37 -1.05 -17.35
CA ALA A 69 -5.27 -1.76 -18.62
C ALA A 69 -4.32 -1.07 -19.64
N GLY A 70 -3.69 0.05 -19.28
CA GLY A 70 -2.72 0.77 -20.10
C GLY A 70 -3.28 1.96 -20.90
N ALA A 71 -4.53 2.37 -20.67
CA ALA A 71 -5.10 3.56 -21.32
C ALA A 71 -4.33 4.83 -20.93
N THR A 72 -4.19 5.75 -21.88
CA THR A 72 -3.61 7.07 -21.68
C THR A 72 -4.51 7.96 -20.81
N ASN A 73 -3.93 9.02 -20.23
CA ASN A 73 -4.72 9.98 -19.43
C ASN A 73 -5.87 10.60 -20.24
N ALA A 74 -5.69 10.81 -21.56
CA ALA A 74 -6.73 11.35 -22.43
C ALA A 74 -7.89 10.36 -22.62
N GLU A 75 -7.58 9.08 -22.80
CA GLU A 75 -8.59 8.02 -22.92
C GLU A 75 -9.37 7.85 -21.61
N VAL A 76 -8.70 7.80 -20.46
CA VAL A 76 -9.34 7.73 -19.15
C VAL A 76 -10.29 8.90 -18.90
N VAL A 77 -9.90 10.12 -19.26
CA VAL A 77 -10.77 11.31 -19.17
C VAL A 77 -12.01 11.16 -20.06
N SER A 78 -11.83 10.60 -21.27
CA SER A 78 -12.94 10.34 -22.20
C SER A 78 -13.89 9.28 -21.63
N ASP A 79 -13.36 8.17 -21.12
CA ASP A 79 -14.13 7.07 -20.53
C ASP A 79 -14.98 7.56 -19.35
N ILE A 80 -14.38 8.31 -18.43
CA ILE A 80 -15.09 8.88 -17.28
C ILE A 80 -16.23 9.78 -17.75
N ARG A 81 -16.00 10.65 -18.75
CA ARG A 81 -17.03 11.56 -19.26
C ARG A 81 -18.16 10.82 -19.96
N GLN A 82 -17.83 9.82 -20.76
CA GLN A 82 -18.81 8.98 -21.46
C GLN A 82 -19.65 8.15 -20.49
N TYR A 83 -19.04 7.70 -19.39
CA TYR A 83 -19.75 6.95 -18.36
C TYR A 83 -20.70 7.84 -17.56
N VAL A 84 -20.30 9.07 -17.24
CA VAL A 84 -21.10 9.97 -16.39
C VAL A 84 -22.30 10.57 -17.09
N SER A 85 -22.18 10.92 -18.39
CA SER A 85 -23.25 11.65 -19.09
C SER A 85 -24.61 10.93 -19.10
N PRO A 86 -24.74 9.64 -19.47
CA PRO A 86 -26.04 8.98 -19.49
C PRO A 86 -26.64 8.82 -18.08
N LEU A 87 -25.79 8.64 -17.06
CA LEU A 87 -26.25 8.51 -15.67
C LEU A 87 -26.82 9.83 -15.14
N ILE A 88 -26.26 10.97 -15.52
CA ILE A 88 -26.80 12.30 -15.18
C ILE A 88 -28.08 12.60 -15.98
N ASP A 89 -28.11 12.28 -17.28
CA ASP A 89 -29.30 12.50 -18.10
C ASP A 89 -30.50 11.70 -17.58
N SER A 90 -30.25 10.50 -17.02
CA SER A 90 -31.28 9.68 -16.38
C SER A 90 -31.78 10.22 -15.02
N ALA A 91 -31.08 11.19 -14.42
CA ALA A 91 -31.38 11.71 -13.10
C ALA A 91 -32.69 12.50 -13.05
N GLY A 92 -33.10 13.08 -14.19
CA GLY A 92 -34.35 13.83 -14.35
C GLY A 92 -34.36 15.12 -13.52
N GLY A 93 -35.52 15.81 -13.48
CA GLY A 93 -35.73 16.94 -12.58
C GLY A 93 -35.08 18.27 -12.98
N GLY A 94 -34.63 18.44 -14.23
CA GLY A 94 -34.09 19.71 -14.72
C GLY A 94 -32.70 20.07 -14.19
N MET A 95 -31.99 19.12 -13.58
CA MET A 95 -30.63 19.31 -13.10
C MET A 95 -29.66 19.60 -14.25
N SER A 96 -28.73 20.53 -14.02
CA SER A 96 -27.63 20.82 -14.93
C SER A 96 -26.29 20.65 -14.22
N CYS A 97 -25.35 19.94 -14.84
CA CYS A 97 -24.02 19.72 -14.29
C CYS A 97 -22.92 20.23 -15.21
N THR A 98 -21.82 20.69 -14.64
CA THR A 98 -20.59 21.02 -15.38
C THR A 98 -19.94 19.75 -15.91
N THR A 99 -19.11 19.89 -16.95
CA THR A 99 -18.22 18.80 -17.39
C THR A 99 -17.37 18.31 -16.21
N VAL A 100 -17.16 16.99 -16.13
CA VAL A 100 -16.29 16.39 -15.13
C VAL A 100 -14.86 16.88 -15.32
N SER A 101 -14.30 17.45 -14.26
CA SER A 101 -12.88 17.72 -14.10
C SER A 101 -12.20 16.46 -13.58
N VAL A 102 -11.20 15.97 -14.29
CA VAL A 102 -10.41 14.80 -13.89
C VAL A 102 -8.98 15.26 -13.68
N THR A 103 -8.40 14.91 -12.53
CA THR A 103 -7.01 15.20 -12.18
C THR A 103 -6.31 13.92 -11.75
N PHE A 104 -5.06 13.77 -12.17
CA PHE A 104 -4.22 12.62 -11.84
C PHE A 104 -3.18 13.05 -10.80
N SER A 105 -2.96 12.21 -9.80
CA SER A 105 -1.87 12.35 -8.83
C SER A 105 -0.84 11.28 -9.13
N ASP A 106 0.34 11.68 -9.60
CA ASP A 106 1.42 10.73 -9.92
C ASP A 106 2.05 10.14 -8.64
N ASP A 107 2.02 10.88 -7.52
CA ASP A 107 2.60 10.43 -6.25
C ASP A 107 1.79 9.32 -5.58
N SER A 108 0.46 9.40 -5.69
CA SER A 108 -0.47 8.44 -5.08
C SER A 108 -1.16 7.52 -6.08
N GLU A 109 -0.84 7.66 -7.38
CA GLU A 109 -1.47 6.91 -8.47
C GLU A 109 -3.01 6.98 -8.40
N ASP A 110 -3.52 8.18 -8.09
CA ASP A 110 -4.95 8.46 -7.92
C ASP A 110 -5.55 9.20 -9.11
N ILE A 111 -6.81 8.89 -9.40
CA ILE A 111 -7.69 9.62 -10.31
C ILE A 111 -8.77 10.29 -9.47
N LEU A 112 -8.84 11.62 -9.50
CA LEU A 112 -9.87 12.42 -8.85
C LEU A 112 -10.83 12.99 -9.91
N GLY A 113 -12.10 12.58 -9.85
CA GLY A 113 -13.20 13.18 -10.59
C GLY A 113 -13.96 14.18 -9.74
N ARG A 114 -14.25 15.37 -10.29
CA ARG A 114 -15.06 16.40 -9.63
C ARG A 114 -16.03 17.06 -10.61
N MET A 115 -17.25 17.30 -10.14
CA MET A 115 -18.22 18.09 -10.90
C MET A 115 -19.17 18.89 -9.99
N ARG A 116 -19.70 19.98 -10.53
CA ARG A 116 -20.72 20.81 -9.87
C ARG A 116 -22.04 20.66 -10.59
N CYS A 117 -23.11 20.44 -9.84
CA CYS A 117 -24.46 20.36 -10.34
C CYS A 117 -25.33 21.44 -9.70
N THR A 118 -26.33 21.90 -10.45
CA THR A 118 -27.35 22.86 -10.06
C THR A 118 -28.71 22.23 -10.29
N GLN A 119 -29.52 22.23 -9.24
CA GLN A 119 -30.84 21.63 -9.21
C GLN A 119 -31.89 22.73 -8.95
N PRO A 120 -32.84 22.93 -9.88
CA PRO A 120 -34.00 23.78 -9.64
C PRO A 120 -34.80 23.31 -8.41
N THR A 121 -35.26 24.25 -7.59
CA THR A 121 -36.12 23.98 -6.43
C THR A 121 -37.60 24.02 -6.82
N PHE A 122 -38.46 23.33 -6.06
CA PHE A 122 -39.90 23.33 -6.30
C PHE A 122 -40.63 24.36 -5.45
N LEU A 123 -40.41 24.32 -4.13
CA LEU A 123 -41.16 25.14 -3.16
C LEU A 123 -40.38 26.38 -2.74
N SER A 124 -39.06 26.29 -2.67
CA SER A 124 -38.15 27.36 -2.29
C SER A 124 -38.05 28.46 -3.36
N ASN A 125 -38.43 28.16 -4.60
CA ASN A 125 -38.59 29.15 -5.67
C ASN A 125 -39.64 30.22 -5.29
N LEU A 126 -40.71 29.83 -4.58
CA LEU A 126 -41.76 30.77 -4.13
C LEU A 126 -41.23 31.88 -3.19
N ILE A 127 -40.08 31.64 -2.55
CA ILE A 127 -39.41 32.59 -1.66
C ILE A 127 -38.10 33.14 -2.26
N GLY A 128 -37.89 32.98 -3.57
CA GLY A 128 -36.78 33.56 -4.34
C GLY A 128 -35.51 32.71 -4.41
N ASN A 129 -35.55 31.43 -4.00
CA ASN A 129 -34.42 30.50 -4.14
C ASN A 129 -34.69 29.53 -5.28
N ASP A 130 -34.46 29.98 -6.52
CA ASP A 130 -34.83 29.22 -7.72
C ASP A 130 -34.01 27.93 -7.89
N ASP A 131 -32.75 27.94 -7.47
CA ASP A 131 -31.82 26.83 -7.65
C ASP A 131 -30.95 26.59 -6.42
N MET A 132 -30.53 25.35 -6.23
CA MET A 132 -29.48 24.99 -5.28
C MET A 132 -28.38 24.19 -5.97
N SER A 133 -27.13 24.48 -5.63
CA SER A 133 -25.98 23.80 -6.22
C SER A 133 -25.25 22.92 -5.22
N PHE A 134 -24.72 21.80 -5.71
CA PHE A 134 -23.92 20.87 -4.94
C PHE A 134 -22.70 20.41 -5.76
N THR A 135 -21.66 19.99 -5.06
CA THR A 135 -20.45 19.42 -5.65
C THR A 135 -20.36 17.96 -5.25
N VAL A 136 -19.98 17.11 -6.21
CA VAL A 136 -19.60 15.72 -5.97
C VAL A 136 -18.13 15.54 -6.35
N SER A 137 -17.45 14.65 -5.65
CA SER A 137 -16.09 14.27 -5.96
C SER A 137 -15.86 12.82 -5.61
N SER A 138 -15.09 12.12 -6.43
CA SER A 138 -14.71 10.73 -6.20
C SER A 138 -13.26 10.52 -6.55
N THR A 139 -12.59 9.64 -5.81
CA THR A 139 -11.19 9.28 -6.02
C THR A 139 -11.08 7.77 -6.14
N SER A 140 -10.29 7.30 -7.12
CA SER A 140 -9.90 5.89 -7.23
C SER A 140 -8.41 5.79 -7.54
N THR A 141 -7.74 4.89 -6.83
CA THR A 141 -6.33 4.57 -7.04
C THR A 141 -6.22 3.49 -8.13
N PHE A 142 -5.42 3.73 -9.16
CA PHE A 142 -5.16 2.76 -10.24
C PHE A 142 -3.87 1.96 -10.03
N SER A 143 -3.22 2.15 -8.89
CA SER A 143 -1.94 1.52 -8.59
C SER A 143 -1.98 0.01 -8.75
N VAL A 144 -1.14 -0.49 -9.66
CA VAL A 144 -0.79 -1.90 -9.67
C VAL A 144 0.30 -2.03 -8.63
N GLY A 145 -0.09 -2.45 -7.42
CA GLY A 145 0.86 -2.56 -6.31
C GLY A 145 2.11 -3.31 -6.75
N ARG A 146 3.30 -2.75 -6.46
CA ARG A 146 4.55 -3.45 -6.74
C ARG A 146 4.63 -4.68 -5.83
N ILE A 147 4.81 -5.86 -6.41
CA ILE A 147 4.88 -7.13 -5.69
C ILE A 147 6.29 -7.70 -5.81
N ASP A 148 6.95 -7.87 -4.67
CA ASP A 148 8.20 -8.62 -4.55
C ASP A 148 7.90 -10.00 -3.93
N VAL A 149 8.08 -11.08 -4.71
CA VAL A 149 7.88 -12.46 -4.24
C VAL A 149 9.22 -13.19 -4.19
N SER A 150 9.52 -13.87 -3.07
CA SER A 150 10.73 -14.69 -2.93
C SER A 150 10.37 -16.16 -2.77
N PHE A 151 10.76 -16.99 -3.73
CA PHE A 151 10.65 -18.43 -3.68
C PHE A 151 11.89 -19.04 -3.00
N VAL A 152 11.66 -19.88 -2.00
CA VAL A 152 12.71 -20.63 -1.31
C VAL A 152 12.41 -22.13 -1.45
N PHE A 153 13.13 -22.80 -2.33
CA PHE A 153 12.89 -24.18 -2.71
C PHE A 153 13.78 -25.16 -1.96
N ASP A 154 13.18 -26.12 -1.27
CA ASP A 154 13.88 -27.27 -0.69
C ASP A 154 14.31 -28.23 -1.82
N VAL A 155 15.61 -28.53 -1.89
CA VAL A 155 16.22 -29.51 -2.79
C VAL A 155 16.95 -30.61 -2.03
N SER A 156 16.55 -30.87 -0.78
CA SER A 156 17.06 -31.94 0.07
C SER A 156 16.81 -33.33 -0.51
N GLY A 157 17.55 -34.33 -0.02
CA GLY A 157 17.42 -35.71 -0.49
C GLY A 157 15.99 -36.27 -0.40
N SER A 158 15.19 -35.79 0.57
CA SER A 158 13.79 -36.19 0.73
C SER A 158 12.90 -35.78 -0.47
N MET A 159 13.28 -34.73 -1.20
CA MET A 159 12.58 -34.22 -2.37
C MET A 159 12.74 -35.12 -3.61
N ASN A 160 13.71 -36.04 -3.58
CA ASN A 160 13.88 -37.05 -4.63
C ASN A 160 12.88 -38.22 -4.52
N SER A 161 12.01 -38.22 -3.50
CA SER A 161 10.96 -39.21 -3.33
C SER A 161 9.63 -38.74 -3.94
N ASN A 162 8.78 -39.69 -4.35
CA ASN A 162 7.38 -39.45 -4.73
C ASN A 162 7.17 -38.32 -5.75
N ASN A 163 8.11 -38.13 -6.69
CA ASN A 163 8.08 -37.06 -7.70
C ASN A 163 8.01 -35.63 -7.13
N ARG A 164 8.29 -35.41 -5.84
CA ARG A 164 8.14 -34.10 -5.18
C ARG A 164 8.91 -33.00 -5.87
N LEU A 165 10.18 -33.26 -6.23
CA LEU A 165 11.01 -32.29 -6.95
C LEU A 165 10.45 -31.99 -8.36
N SER A 166 9.89 -32.99 -9.04
CA SER A 166 9.25 -32.78 -10.35
C SER A 166 7.98 -31.93 -10.21
N SER A 167 7.12 -32.25 -9.24
CA SER A 167 5.91 -31.47 -8.96
C SER A 167 6.23 -30.04 -8.53
N LEU A 168 7.28 -29.85 -7.73
CA LEU A 168 7.75 -28.51 -7.35
C LEU A 168 8.16 -27.69 -8.57
N LYS A 169 8.90 -28.27 -9.51
CA LYS A 169 9.29 -27.60 -10.76
C LYS A 169 8.06 -27.21 -11.59
N THR A 170 7.10 -28.12 -11.76
CA THR A 170 5.86 -27.83 -12.49
C THR A 170 5.09 -26.69 -11.83
N ALA A 171 4.89 -26.75 -10.51
CA ALA A 171 4.18 -25.71 -9.77
C ALA A 171 4.90 -24.36 -9.81
N ALA A 172 6.24 -24.36 -9.75
CA ALA A 172 7.04 -23.14 -9.86
C ALA A 172 6.89 -22.50 -11.24
N ILE A 173 6.90 -23.28 -12.33
CA ILE A 173 6.67 -22.77 -13.69
C ILE A 173 5.28 -22.13 -13.78
N THR A 174 4.23 -22.82 -13.33
CA THR A 174 2.87 -22.25 -13.31
C THR A 174 2.79 -20.96 -12.50
N ALA A 175 3.47 -20.88 -11.35
CA ALA A 175 3.51 -19.66 -10.55
C ALA A 175 4.25 -18.52 -11.28
N PHE A 176 5.29 -18.82 -12.05
CA PHE A 176 6.00 -17.82 -12.86
C PHE A 176 5.16 -17.33 -14.02
N ASP A 177 4.45 -18.22 -14.71
CA ASP A 177 3.57 -17.86 -15.83
C ASP A 177 2.40 -16.98 -15.36
N GLU A 178 1.89 -17.21 -14.13
CA GLU A 178 0.81 -16.40 -13.54
C GLU A 178 1.29 -15.05 -12.99
N LEU A 179 2.46 -15.04 -12.32
CA LEU A 179 2.98 -13.81 -11.69
C LEU A 179 3.74 -12.90 -12.68
N LEU A 180 4.28 -13.46 -13.75
CA LEU A 180 5.03 -12.75 -14.79
C LEU A 180 4.64 -13.28 -16.18
N PRO A 181 3.39 -13.05 -16.63
CA PRO A 181 2.95 -13.47 -17.95
C PRO A 181 3.73 -12.72 -19.05
N ASP A 182 3.92 -13.37 -20.20
CA ASP A 182 4.78 -12.86 -21.29
C ASP A 182 4.27 -11.56 -21.93
N ASP A 183 2.98 -11.27 -21.81
CA ASP A 183 2.32 -10.06 -22.32
C ASP A 183 2.41 -8.87 -21.36
N GLN A 184 2.87 -9.06 -20.11
CA GLN A 184 3.04 -7.99 -19.16
C GLN A 184 4.32 -7.18 -19.43
N VAL A 185 4.18 -5.85 -19.37
CA VAL A 185 5.32 -4.93 -19.45
C VAL A 185 6.26 -5.15 -18.26
N ARG A 186 7.55 -5.41 -18.53
CA ARG A 186 8.59 -5.62 -17.51
C ARG A 186 9.07 -4.30 -16.91
N ASP A 187 8.17 -3.60 -16.23
CA ASP A 187 8.40 -2.29 -15.59
C ASP A 187 8.86 -2.37 -14.12
N GLY A 188 9.04 -3.60 -13.61
CA GLY A 188 9.40 -3.85 -12.22
C GLY A 188 8.23 -3.77 -11.24
N THR A 189 6.99 -3.83 -11.74
CA THR A 189 5.78 -3.99 -10.91
C THR A 189 5.75 -5.36 -10.23
N VAL A 190 6.27 -6.42 -10.86
CA VAL A 190 6.46 -7.72 -10.21
C VAL A 190 7.92 -8.12 -10.26
N ARG A 191 8.50 -8.48 -9.12
CA ARG A 191 9.87 -9.00 -9.01
C ARG A 191 9.85 -10.34 -8.30
N LEU A 192 10.51 -11.32 -8.91
CA LEU A 192 10.63 -12.66 -8.35
C LEU A 192 12.08 -12.95 -7.98
N GLY A 193 12.30 -13.35 -6.73
CA GLY A 193 13.55 -13.92 -6.24
C GLY A 193 13.44 -15.44 -6.12
N ILE A 194 14.51 -16.17 -6.46
CA ILE A 194 14.54 -17.63 -6.32
C ILE A 194 15.81 -18.03 -5.59
N VAL A 195 15.65 -18.83 -4.54
CA VAL A 195 16.74 -19.45 -3.80
C VAL A 195 16.44 -20.94 -3.61
N THR A 196 17.45 -21.79 -3.76
CA THR A 196 17.36 -23.22 -3.45
C THR A 196 18.22 -23.54 -2.23
N TYR A 197 17.76 -24.47 -1.39
CA TYR A 197 18.49 -24.91 -0.20
C TYR A 197 18.46 -26.42 0.00
N ASN A 198 19.52 -26.96 0.59
CA ASN A 198 19.56 -28.28 1.22
C ASN A 198 20.19 -28.08 2.62
N ASN A 199 21.42 -28.54 2.86
CA ASN A 199 22.17 -28.20 4.09
C ASN A 199 22.71 -26.75 4.08
N ALA A 200 22.83 -26.16 2.90
CA ALA A 200 23.28 -24.78 2.68
C ALA A 200 22.55 -24.20 1.46
N VAL A 201 22.60 -22.88 1.33
CA VAL A 201 22.08 -22.15 0.16
C VAL A 201 23.11 -22.15 -0.95
N ASN A 202 22.67 -22.34 -2.19
CA ASN A 202 23.52 -22.15 -3.35
C ASN A 202 23.43 -20.70 -3.82
N ALA A 203 24.39 -19.86 -3.39
CA ALA A 203 24.46 -18.46 -3.82
C ALA A 203 25.28 -18.26 -5.12
N GLY A 204 25.76 -19.33 -5.75
CA GLY A 204 26.53 -19.28 -7.01
C GLY A 204 27.67 -18.25 -6.97
N ALA A 205 27.80 -17.47 -8.05
CA ALA A 205 28.82 -16.42 -8.18
C ALA A 205 28.66 -15.25 -7.19
N TYR A 206 27.53 -15.15 -6.49
CA TYR A 206 27.31 -14.15 -5.45
C TYR A 206 27.85 -14.60 -4.09
N PHE A 207 28.19 -15.88 -3.93
CA PHE A 207 28.64 -16.44 -2.65
C PHE A 207 29.87 -15.69 -2.11
N ASP A 208 30.90 -15.47 -2.93
CA ASP A 208 32.11 -14.76 -2.49
C ASP A 208 31.88 -13.27 -2.24
N LYS A 209 30.93 -12.65 -2.96
CA LYS A 209 30.52 -11.26 -2.74
C LYS A 209 29.81 -11.09 -1.40
N VAL A 210 28.96 -12.05 -1.02
CA VAL A 210 28.20 -12.02 0.24
C VAL A 210 29.07 -12.43 1.43
N THR A 211 29.98 -13.39 1.24
CA THR A 211 30.89 -13.86 2.32
C THR A 211 32.20 -13.09 2.42
N ARG A 212 32.41 -12.10 1.54
CA ARG A 212 33.61 -11.25 1.47
C ARG A 212 34.89 -12.09 1.45
N GLY A 213 34.94 -13.11 0.59
CA GLY A 213 36.09 -14.01 0.50
C GLY A 213 37.40 -13.23 0.32
N VAL A 214 38.40 -13.52 1.17
CA VAL A 214 39.71 -12.87 1.13
C VAL A 214 40.80 -13.92 1.02
N THR A 215 41.78 -13.66 0.16
CA THR A 215 42.98 -14.49 0.02
C THR A 215 44.14 -13.78 0.72
N ILE A 216 44.77 -14.47 1.67
CA ILE A 216 45.80 -13.89 2.55
C ILE A 216 47.11 -14.68 2.38
N PRO A 217 48.27 -14.03 2.13
CA PRO A 217 49.58 -14.69 2.10
C PRO A 217 49.92 -15.29 3.47
N ALA A 218 50.82 -16.27 3.53
CA ALA A 218 51.27 -16.85 4.79
C ALA A 218 51.76 -15.78 5.78
N ASP A 219 51.48 -15.96 7.07
CA ASP A 219 51.84 -15.00 8.10
C ASP A 219 53.35 -15.03 8.36
N ALA A 220 54.00 -13.86 8.30
CA ALA A 220 55.44 -13.74 8.51
C ALA A 220 55.81 -13.58 9.99
N THR A 221 54.88 -13.15 10.84
CA THR A 221 55.06 -12.92 12.28
C THR A 221 53.75 -13.13 13.04
N ASN A 222 53.82 -13.44 14.34
CA ASN A 222 52.64 -13.58 15.20
C ASN A 222 51.80 -12.28 15.24
N SER A 223 52.43 -11.11 15.36
CA SER A 223 51.72 -9.82 15.30
C SER A 223 51.05 -9.56 13.94
N GLY A 224 51.66 -10.03 12.84
CA GLY A 224 51.06 -9.98 11.50
C GLY A 224 49.82 -10.87 11.39
N ALA A 225 49.88 -12.08 11.95
CA ALA A 225 48.75 -12.99 12.01
C ALA A 225 47.58 -12.42 12.83
N ILE A 226 47.86 -11.80 13.99
CA ILE A 226 46.84 -11.10 14.80
C ILE A 226 46.20 -9.94 14.01
N SER A 227 47.01 -9.16 13.29
CA SER A 227 46.50 -8.06 12.46
C SER A 227 45.59 -8.56 11.33
N ASN A 228 45.99 -9.65 10.67
CA ASN A 228 45.18 -10.31 9.64
C ASN A 228 43.88 -10.86 10.24
N TYR A 229 43.93 -11.53 11.39
CA TYR A 229 42.73 -11.99 12.09
C TYR A 229 41.77 -10.82 12.39
N ASN A 230 42.25 -9.76 13.04
CA ASN A 230 41.41 -8.61 13.40
C ASN A 230 40.80 -7.91 12.18
N SER A 231 41.49 -7.94 11.04
CA SER A 231 41.02 -7.33 9.80
C SER A 231 40.01 -8.20 9.04
N TYR A 232 40.13 -9.52 9.14
CA TYR A 232 39.45 -10.47 8.25
C TYR A 232 38.66 -11.57 8.95
N ASN A 233 38.54 -11.57 10.29
CA ASN A 233 37.78 -12.59 11.03
C ASN A 233 36.29 -12.67 10.67
N SER A 234 35.75 -11.63 10.03
CA SER A 234 34.37 -11.56 9.55
C SER A 234 34.23 -11.95 8.07
N ALA A 235 35.35 -12.30 7.42
CA ALA A 235 35.44 -12.74 6.04
C ALA A 235 35.82 -14.22 5.98
N ARG A 236 35.48 -14.87 4.86
CA ARG A 236 35.96 -16.23 4.59
C ARG A 236 37.41 -16.17 4.10
N MET A 237 38.34 -16.72 4.88
CA MET A 237 39.78 -16.65 4.60
C MET A 237 40.28 -17.85 3.81
N TYR A 238 41.08 -17.56 2.78
CA TYR A 238 41.78 -18.52 1.93
C TYR A 238 43.27 -18.26 1.99
N ASP A 239 44.05 -19.32 2.11
CA ASP A 239 45.51 -19.24 2.07
C ASP A 239 45.99 -19.05 0.62
N GLN A 240 46.84 -18.05 0.40
CA GLN A 240 47.27 -17.68 -0.95
C GLN A 240 48.13 -18.76 -1.63
N ALA A 241 48.89 -19.54 -0.87
CA ALA A 241 49.78 -20.55 -1.42
C ALA A 241 49.04 -21.83 -1.80
N THR A 242 48.10 -22.24 -0.95
CA THR A 242 47.40 -23.52 -1.08
C THR A 242 46.00 -23.41 -1.67
N GLY A 243 45.42 -22.20 -1.67
CA GLY A 243 44.01 -21.97 -2.01
C GLY A 243 43.02 -22.55 -0.99
N LYS A 244 43.52 -23.15 0.09
CA LYS A 244 42.71 -23.84 1.09
C LYS A 244 42.08 -22.85 2.05
N ARG A 245 40.92 -23.22 2.58
CA ARG A 245 40.26 -22.43 3.61
C ARG A 245 40.94 -22.64 4.94
N PHE A 246 41.07 -21.57 5.71
CA PHE A 246 41.56 -21.65 7.08
C PHE A 246 40.78 -20.73 8.02
N MET A 247 40.96 -20.95 9.33
CA MET A 247 40.66 -19.96 10.36
C MET A 247 41.89 -19.76 11.24
N TYR A 248 41.97 -18.61 11.90
CA TYR A 248 43.01 -18.39 12.91
C TYR A 248 42.59 -19.01 14.24
N TYR A 249 43.56 -19.57 14.93
CA TYR A 249 43.45 -19.98 16.33
C TYR A 249 44.75 -19.60 17.05
N GLN A 250 44.74 -19.65 18.38
CA GLN A 250 45.94 -19.49 19.19
C GLN A 250 46.41 -20.87 19.64
N ASP A 251 47.68 -21.16 19.38
CA ASP A 251 48.38 -22.34 19.85
C ASP A 251 49.25 -21.95 21.03
N GLY A 252 49.11 -22.65 22.15
CA GLY A 252 49.81 -22.35 23.40
C GLY A 252 50.95 -23.34 23.63
N THR A 253 52.16 -22.84 23.79
CA THR A 253 53.31 -23.63 24.21
C THR A 253 53.63 -23.32 25.67
N CYS A 254 53.52 -24.32 26.54
CA CYS A 254 53.88 -24.18 27.95
C CYS A 254 55.38 -23.86 28.08
N THR A 255 55.70 -22.86 28.91
CA THR A 255 57.08 -22.39 29.14
C THR A 255 57.65 -22.82 30.49
N GLU A 256 56.86 -23.52 31.29
CA GLU A 256 57.28 -24.04 32.59
C GLU A 256 58.42 -25.06 32.47
N SER A 257 59.31 -25.03 33.45
CA SER A 257 60.44 -25.98 33.51
C SER A 257 60.01 -27.37 33.98
N ASP A 258 58.91 -27.46 34.73
CA ASP A 258 58.29 -28.70 35.16
C ASP A 258 57.03 -28.98 34.32
N PRO A 259 56.95 -30.09 33.57
CA PRO A 259 55.76 -30.46 32.80
C PRO A 259 54.48 -30.62 33.63
N ASP A 260 54.61 -30.93 34.92
CA ASP A 260 53.45 -31.06 35.82
C ASP A 260 52.86 -29.69 36.22
N GLU A 261 53.58 -28.60 35.95
CA GLU A 261 53.13 -27.20 36.17
C GLU A 261 52.47 -26.59 34.93
N CYS A 262 52.41 -27.32 33.80
CA CYS A 262 51.66 -26.94 32.59
C CYS A 262 50.15 -27.17 32.77
N ASP A 263 49.56 -26.50 33.75
CA ASP A 263 48.12 -26.48 34.01
C ASP A 263 47.48 -25.14 33.58
N GLN A 264 46.23 -24.87 33.97
CA GLN A 264 45.52 -23.62 33.63
C GLN A 264 46.12 -22.34 34.28
N HIS A 265 47.09 -22.50 35.18
CA HIS A 265 47.76 -21.43 35.91
C HIS A 265 49.24 -21.28 35.52
N GLY A 266 49.79 -22.17 34.70
CA GLY A 266 51.14 -22.08 34.19
C GLY A 266 51.34 -20.96 33.16
N ASP A 267 52.60 -20.62 32.89
CA ASP A 267 52.99 -19.63 31.90
C ASP A 267 53.05 -20.25 30.49
N TYR A 268 52.31 -19.66 29.55
CA TYR A 268 52.25 -20.09 28.15
C TYR A 268 52.68 -18.97 27.21
N ASP A 269 53.44 -19.35 26.20
CA ASP A 269 53.66 -18.52 25.01
C ASP A 269 52.60 -18.86 23.96
N TRP A 270 51.95 -17.83 23.42
CA TRP A 270 50.78 -17.99 22.55
C TRP A 270 51.07 -17.47 21.14
N ASP A 271 51.10 -18.39 20.19
CA ASP A 271 51.30 -18.09 18.78
C ASP A 271 50.02 -18.27 17.98
N VAL A 272 49.71 -17.29 17.15
CA VAL A 272 48.59 -17.40 16.21
C VAL A 272 48.99 -18.32 15.06
N ALA A 273 48.15 -19.34 14.83
CA ALA A 273 48.33 -20.32 13.78
C ALA A 273 47.09 -20.41 12.88
N ARG A 274 47.28 -20.95 11.67
CA ARG A 274 46.20 -21.22 10.71
C ARG A 274 45.74 -22.67 10.84
N TRP A 275 44.46 -22.85 11.12
CA TRP A 275 43.82 -24.17 11.03
C TRP A 275 43.09 -24.31 9.71
N PHE A 276 43.47 -25.30 8.90
CA PHE A 276 42.85 -25.57 7.62
C PHE A 276 41.63 -26.47 7.80
N TRP A 277 40.49 -26.09 7.20
CA TRP A 277 39.22 -26.82 7.34
C TRP A 277 39.24 -28.25 6.76
N GLU A 278 40.22 -28.53 5.91
CA GLU A 278 40.42 -29.82 5.27
C GLU A 278 41.38 -30.72 6.07
N ASP A 279 41.98 -30.18 7.14
CA ASP A 279 42.87 -30.91 8.02
C ASP A 279 42.08 -31.62 9.12
N SER A 280 41.83 -32.91 8.92
CA SER A 280 41.15 -33.78 9.87
C SER A 280 42.05 -34.28 11.01
N THR A 281 43.30 -33.80 11.11
CA THR A 281 44.26 -34.24 12.14
C THR A 281 44.25 -33.38 13.41
N ALA A 282 43.28 -32.47 13.54
CA ALA A 282 43.06 -31.71 14.77
C ALA A 282 43.03 -32.66 15.97
N ARG A 283 43.99 -32.50 16.88
CA ARG A 283 44.04 -33.29 18.12
C ARG A 283 42.83 -32.90 18.98
N ASP A 284 42.23 -33.87 19.66
CA ASP A 284 41.24 -33.65 20.72
C ASP A 284 41.92 -33.01 21.95
N THR A 285 42.47 -31.82 21.79
CA THR A 285 43.05 -31.04 22.88
C THR A 285 42.14 -29.84 23.09
N CYS A 286 41.36 -29.88 24.16
CA CYS A 286 40.71 -28.70 24.68
C CYS A 286 41.79 -27.67 25.04
N VAL A 287 41.71 -26.50 24.43
CA VAL A 287 42.35 -25.30 24.98
C VAL A 287 41.56 -24.97 26.25
N TYR A 288 42.17 -25.11 27.42
CA TYR A 288 41.61 -24.62 28.68
C TYR A 288 41.85 -23.11 28.80
#